data_AF-A0AAU0TQY4-F1
#
_entry.id   AF-A0AAU0TQY4-F1
#
_cell.length_a   1.000
_cell.length_b   1.000
_cell.length_c   1.000
_cell.angle_alpha   90.00
_cell.angle_beta   90.00
_cell.angle_gamma   90.00
#
_symmetry.space_group_name_H-M   'P 1'
#
loop_
_entity.id
_entity.type
_entity.pdbx_description
1 polymer ?
#
loop_
_entity_poly.entity_id
_entity_poly.type
_entity_poly.pdbx_seq_one_letter_code
_entity_poly.pdbx_strand_id
1 'polypeptide(L)'
;MRKYFDAQVCALREHYRVITWDQRGHGQVAFVNEPFSLWDSADDLSALLAHLNIDQAVLLGMSQGGYVSLRAALRYPEKVQALVLIATQAGVEDENQKVVYSHLLSAWLENSLTDEIAQSVSGFILGGRSQGPSATVS
;
A
#
# COMPACT_ATOMS: atom_id res chain seq x y z
N MET A 1 -5.64 11.36 5.68
CA MET A 1 -5.79 10.39 4.58
C MET A 1 -7.21 10.27 4.02
N ARG A 2 -8.28 10.35 4.83
CA ARG A 2 -9.69 10.29 4.33
C ARG A 2 -10.01 11.11 3.06
N LYS A 3 -9.38 12.28 2.88
CA LYS A 3 -9.63 13.16 1.73
C LYS A 3 -9.16 12.64 0.38
N TYR A 4 -8.29 11.64 0.34
CA TYR A 4 -7.65 11.16 -0.90
C TYR A 4 -8.67 10.59 -1.91
N PHE A 5 -9.78 10.06 -1.40
CA PHE A 5 -10.86 9.48 -2.20
C PHE A 5 -12.14 10.32 -2.19
N ASP A 6 -12.10 11.57 -1.73
CA ASP A 6 -13.31 12.41 -1.61
C ASP A 6 -14.04 12.54 -2.95
N ALA A 7 -13.30 12.69 -4.06
CA ALA A 7 -13.90 12.76 -5.39
C ALA A 7 -14.65 11.47 -5.76
N GLN A 8 -14.06 10.31 -5.50
CA GLN A 8 -14.67 9.00 -5.74
C GLN A 8 -15.87 8.77 -4.80
N VAL A 9 -15.76 9.14 -3.53
CA VAL A 9 -16.88 9.08 -2.57
C VAL A 9 -18.03 9.94 -3.04
N CYS A 10 -17.77 11.19 -3.44
CA CYS A 10 -18.79 12.10 -3.95
C CYS A 10 -19.47 11.55 -5.21
N ALA A 11 -18.71 10.96 -6.14
CA ALA A 11 -19.25 10.42 -7.38
C ALA A 11 -20.05 9.12 -7.19
N LEU A 12 -19.73 8.30 -6.19
CA LEU A 12 -20.31 6.96 -6.03
C LEU A 12 -21.41 6.88 -4.96
N ARG A 13 -21.46 7.82 -4.00
CA ARG A 13 -22.38 7.75 -2.85
C ARG A 13 -23.86 7.80 -3.19
N GLU A 14 -24.24 8.27 -4.38
CA GLU A 14 -25.64 8.30 -4.82
C GLU A 14 -26.17 6.90 -5.19
N HIS A 15 -25.27 5.97 -5.55
CA HIS A 15 -25.61 4.63 -6.02
C HIS A 15 -25.11 3.52 -5.09
N TYR A 16 -24.09 3.79 -4.29
CA TYR A 16 -23.43 2.80 -3.45
C TYR A 16 -23.24 3.30 -2.01
N ARG A 17 -23.27 2.37 -1.05
CA ARG A 17 -22.74 2.63 0.30
C ARG A 17 -21.21 2.64 0.22
N VAL A 18 -20.61 3.83 0.18
CA VAL A 18 -19.16 3.99 0.13
C VAL A 18 -18.59 4.08 1.54
N ILE A 19 -17.60 3.23 1.84
CA ILE A 19 -16.92 3.20 3.14
C ILE A 19 -15.44 3.49 2.91
N THR A 20 -14.92 4.48 3.63
CA THR A 20 -13.47 4.72 3.74
C THR A 20 -13.03 4.41 5.16
N TRP A 21 -11.84 3.83 5.28
CA TRP A 21 -11.27 3.46 6.57
C TRP A 21 -9.77 3.76 6.56
N ASP A 22 -9.24 4.03 7.75
CA ASP A 22 -7.81 4.19 7.94
C ASP A 22 -7.24 2.83 8.35
N GLN A 23 -6.21 2.36 7.63
CA GLN A 23 -5.49 1.13 7.92
C GLN A 23 -4.63 1.31 9.19
N ARG A 24 -4.27 0.20 9.86
CA ARG A 24 -3.26 0.21 10.93
C ARG A 24 -2.03 1.05 10.54
N GLY A 25 -1.56 1.88 11.47
CA GLY A 25 -0.44 2.80 11.27
C GLY A 25 -0.72 4.00 10.36
N HIS A 26 -1.97 4.24 9.94
CA HIS A 26 -2.35 5.35 9.07
C HIS A 26 -3.48 6.19 9.65
N GLY A 27 -3.54 7.45 9.21
CA GLY A 27 -4.64 8.35 9.52
C GLY A 27 -4.82 8.53 11.03
N GLN A 28 -6.00 8.16 11.54
CA GLN A 28 -6.32 8.25 12.97
C GLN A 28 -6.01 6.97 13.76
N VAL A 29 -5.55 5.90 13.10
CA VAL A 29 -5.19 4.65 13.77
C VAL A 29 -3.78 4.78 14.32
N ALA A 30 -3.66 4.64 15.64
CA ALA A 30 -2.39 4.72 16.32
C ALA A 30 -1.38 3.74 15.72
N PHE A 31 -0.16 4.21 15.52
CA PHE A 31 0.95 3.34 15.18
C PHE A 31 1.35 2.57 16.45
N VAL A 32 1.06 1.27 16.45
CA VAL A 32 1.56 0.35 17.47
C VAL A 32 2.89 -0.18 16.95
N ASN A 33 3.95 -0.07 17.75
CA ASN A 33 5.32 -0.44 17.35
C ASN A 33 5.55 -1.96 17.30
N GLU A 34 4.53 -2.69 16.87
CA GLU A 34 4.54 -4.14 16.67
C GLU A 34 4.64 -4.41 15.16
N PRO A 35 5.55 -5.32 14.75
CA PRO A 35 5.65 -5.72 13.35
C PRO A 35 4.31 -6.28 12.85
N PHE A 36 3.90 -5.86 11.66
CA PHE A 36 2.74 -6.42 10.97
C PHE A 36 3.04 -6.59 9.49
N SER A 37 2.27 -7.47 8.86
CA SER A 37 2.31 -7.74 7.44
C SER A 37 1.06 -7.19 6.72
N LEU A 38 1.12 -7.14 5.39
CA LEU A 38 -0.05 -6.82 4.58
C LEU A 38 -1.16 -7.88 4.67
N TRP A 39 -0.87 -9.08 5.20
CA TRP A 39 -1.88 -10.09 5.50
C TRP A 39 -2.69 -9.71 6.74
N ASP A 40 -2.03 -9.21 7.80
CA ASP A 40 -2.73 -8.70 8.99
C ASP A 40 -3.67 -7.54 8.64
N SER A 41 -3.29 -6.75 7.64
CA SER A 41 -4.14 -5.68 7.11
C SER A 41 -5.35 -6.18 6.31
N ALA A 42 -5.23 -7.34 5.65
CA ALA A 42 -6.37 -7.99 5.02
C ALA A 42 -7.32 -8.59 6.08
N ASP A 43 -6.76 -9.06 7.19
CA ASP A 43 -7.53 -9.57 8.33
C ASP A 43 -8.30 -8.43 9.01
N ASP A 44 -7.70 -7.24 9.15
CA ASP A 44 -8.40 -6.03 9.63
C ASP A 44 -9.58 -5.65 8.74
N LEU A 45 -9.40 -5.71 7.42
CA LEU A 45 -10.47 -5.43 6.47
C LEU A 45 -11.62 -6.42 6.66
N SER A 46 -11.32 -7.71 6.82
CA SER A 46 -12.32 -8.75 7.08
C SER A 46 -13.07 -8.49 8.40
N ALA A 47 -12.35 -8.13 9.46
CA ALA A 47 -12.93 -7.76 10.75
C ALA A 47 -13.81 -6.50 10.65
N LEU A 48 -13.40 -5.51 9.86
CA LEU A 48 -14.19 -4.31 9.60
C LEU A 48 -15.50 -4.64 8.88
N LEU A 49 -15.45 -5.48 7.83
CA LEU A 49 -16.66 -5.92 7.13
C LEU A 49 -17.62 -6.66 8.06
N ALA A 50 -17.09 -7.55 8.90
CA ALA A 50 -17.89 -8.25 9.92
C ALA A 50 -18.52 -7.28 10.92
N HIS A 51 -17.74 -6.33 11.45
CA HIS A 51 -18.23 -5.30 12.38
C HIS A 51 -19.35 -4.44 11.77
N LEU A 52 -19.28 -4.16 10.46
CA LEU A 52 -20.28 -3.39 9.73
C LEU A 52 -21.44 -4.23 9.19
N ASN A 53 -21.47 -5.53 9.46
CA ASN A 53 -22.42 -6.51 8.93
C ASN A 53 -22.49 -6.47 7.39
N ILE A 54 -21.33 -6.56 6.74
CA ILE A 54 -21.19 -6.59 5.28
C ILE A 54 -20.66 -7.96 4.88
N ASP A 55 -21.48 -8.73 4.16
CA ASP A 55 -21.11 -10.07 3.71
C ASP A 55 -20.12 -10.01 2.53
N GLN A 56 -20.38 -9.11 1.56
CA GLN A 56 -19.56 -8.92 0.37
C GLN A 56 -19.38 -7.45 0.02
N ALA A 57 -18.21 -7.10 -0.52
CA ALA A 57 -17.91 -5.75 -0.99
C ALA A 57 -17.08 -5.74 -2.28
N VAL A 58 -17.18 -4.65 -3.04
CA VAL A 58 -16.19 -4.28 -4.04
C VAL A 58 -15.04 -3.59 -3.33
N LEU A 59 -13.82 -4.11 -3.47
CA LEU A 59 -12.65 -3.54 -2.81
C LEU A 59 -11.90 -2.62 -3.77
N LEU A 60 -11.64 -1.39 -3.34
CA LEU A 60 -10.86 -0.40 -4.08
C LEU A 60 -9.58 -0.08 -3.32
N GLY A 61 -8.44 -0.17 -4.00
CA GLY A 61 -7.13 0.05 -3.42
C GLY A 61 -6.16 0.74 -4.36
N MET A 62 -5.45 1.76 -3.86
CA MET A 62 -4.35 2.41 -4.56
C MET A 62 -3.00 2.03 -3.95
N SER A 63 -2.00 1.69 -4.77
CA SER A 63 -0.65 1.30 -4.31
C SER A 63 -0.72 0.22 -3.22
N GLN A 64 -0.24 0.50 -1.99
CA GLN A 64 -0.36 -0.42 -0.85
C GLN A 64 -1.80 -0.90 -0.61
N GLY A 65 -2.80 -0.05 -0.81
CA GLY A 65 -4.20 -0.45 -0.69
C GLY A 65 -4.58 -1.57 -1.66
N GLY A 66 -4.02 -1.55 -2.88
CA GLY A 66 -4.22 -2.61 -3.86
C GLY A 66 -3.61 -3.94 -3.42
N TYR A 67 -2.43 -3.90 -2.79
CA TYR A 67 -1.81 -5.08 -2.19
C TYR A 67 -2.64 -5.70 -1.05
N VAL A 68 -3.34 -4.88 -0.27
CA VAL A 68 -4.28 -5.36 0.76
C VAL A 68 -5.53 -5.96 0.10
N SER A 69 -6.11 -5.29 -0.91
CA SER A 69 -7.29 -5.81 -1.62
C SER A 69 -7.03 -7.15 -2.30
N LEU A 70 -5.87 -7.33 -2.92
CA LEU A 70 -5.46 -8.61 -3.52
C LEU A 70 -5.34 -9.72 -2.47
N ARG A 71 -4.73 -9.43 -1.32
CA ARG A 71 -4.62 -10.40 -0.21
C ARG A 71 -5.97 -10.77 0.38
N ALA A 72 -6.88 -9.80 0.51
CA ALA A 72 -8.25 -10.05 0.94
C ALA A 72 -8.99 -10.95 -0.06
N ALA A 73 -8.83 -10.73 -1.36
CA ALA A 73 -9.44 -11.59 -2.39
C ALA A 73 -8.86 -13.03 -2.37
N LEU A 74 -7.58 -13.20 -2.04
CA LEU A 74 -6.95 -14.52 -1.91
C LEU A 74 -7.38 -15.24 -0.63
N ARG A 75 -7.48 -14.53 0.50
CA ARG A 75 -7.76 -15.12 1.82
C ARG A 75 -9.25 -15.26 2.14
N TYR A 76 -10.07 -14.31 1.67
CA TYR A 76 -11.50 -14.21 1.92
C TYR A 76 -12.29 -14.01 0.60
N PRO A 77 -12.14 -14.89 -0.40
CA PRO A 77 -12.78 -14.72 -1.71
C PRO A 77 -14.31 -14.59 -1.60
N GLU A 78 -14.92 -15.22 -0.58
CA GLU A 78 -16.36 -15.14 -0.31
C GLU A 78 -16.83 -13.74 0.09
N LYS A 79 -15.92 -12.85 0.49
CA LYS A 79 -16.20 -11.45 0.89
C LYS A 79 -15.96 -10.44 -0.23
N VAL A 80 -15.39 -10.86 -1.36
CA VAL A 80 -14.93 -9.94 -2.42
C VAL A 80 -15.76 -10.14 -3.69
N GLN A 81 -16.56 -9.13 -4.03
CA GLN A 81 -17.40 -9.15 -5.22
C GLN A 81 -16.63 -8.72 -6.48
N ALA A 82 -15.75 -7.73 -6.35
CA ALA A 82 -14.88 -7.24 -7.41
C ALA A 82 -13.70 -6.45 -6.83
N LEU A 83 -12.69 -6.18 -7.67
CA LEU A 83 -11.50 -5.40 -7.32
C LEU A 83 -11.34 -4.18 -8.24
N VAL A 84 -11.00 -3.04 -7.65
CA VAL A 84 -10.57 -1.83 -8.36
C VAL A 84 -9.15 -1.49 -7.89
N LEU A 85 -8.17 -1.68 -8.78
CA LEU A 85 -6.74 -1.60 -8.47
C LEU A 85 -6.12 -0.40 -9.19
N ILE A 86 -5.55 0.54 -8.44
CA ILE A 86 -5.02 1.81 -8.97
C ILE A 86 -3.52 1.92 -8.64
N ALA A 87 -2.68 2.16 -9.63
CA ALA A 87 -1.22 2.38 -9.44
C ALA A 87 -0.57 1.33 -8.50
N THR A 88 -0.87 0.06 -8.75
CA THR A 88 -0.45 -1.10 -7.97
C THR A 88 -0.12 -2.25 -8.92
N GLN A 89 0.50 -3.31 -8.41
CA GLN A 89 0.79 -4.52 -9.18
C GLN A 89 0.39 -5.81 -8.43
N ALA A 90 0.39 -6.93 -9.14
CA ALA A 90 0.20 -8.28 -8.57
C ALA A 90 1.48 -9.14 -8.67
N GLY A 91 2.55 -8.58 -9.26
CA GLY A 91 3.81 -9.27 -9.45
C GLY A 91 4.56 -9.53 -8.14
N VAL A 92 5.41 -10.54 -8.18
CA VAL A 92 6.42 -10.75 -7.12
C VAL A 92 7.46 -9.64 -7.26
N GLU A 93 7.82 -9.02 -6.14
CA GLU A 93 8.89 -8.01 -6.13
C GLU A 93 10.21 -8.65 -6.58
N ASP A 94 10.96 -7.94 -7.42
CA ASP A 94 12.26 -8.40 -7.90
C ASP A 94 13.24 -8.58 -6.72
N GLU A 95 14.00 -9.68 -6.71
CA GLU A 95 14.90 -9.98 -5.59
C GLU A 95 15.99 -8.90 -5.42
N ASN A 96 16.47 -8.30 -6.51
CA ASN A 96 17.45 -7.21 -6.41
C ASN A 96 16.81 -5.96 -5.82
N GLN A 97 15.56 -5.65 -6.20
CA GLN A 97 14.80 -4.54 -5.60
C GLN A 97 14.60 -4.75 -4.09
N LYS A 98 14.26 -5.97 -3.64
CA LYS A 98 14.11 -6.28 -2.20
C LYS A 98 15.40 -6.02 -1.41
N VAL A 99 16.55 -6.41 -1.96
CA VAL A 99 17.86 -6.17 -1.32
C VAL A 99 18.09 -4.67 -1.17
N VAL A 100 17.84 -3.89 -2.23
CA VAL A 100 17.97 -2.42 -2.19
C VAL A 100 17.05 -1.81 -1.13
N TYR A 101 15.76 -2.18 -1.10
CA TYR A 101 14.82 -1.69 -0.09
C TYR A 101 15.23 -2.06 1.34
N SER A 102 15.76 -3.27 1.53
CA SER A 102 16.22 -3.73 2.85
C SER A 102 17.40 -2.91 3.35
N HIS A 103 18.40 -2.65 2.49
CA HIS A 103 19.53 -1.79 2.87
C HIS A 103 19.10 -0.37 3.17
N LEU A 104 18.22 0.20 2.35
CA LEU A 104 17.71 1.55 2.56
C LEU A 104 16.91 1.66 3.87
N LEU A 105 16.07 0.65 4.17
CA LEU A 105 15.32 0.58 5.42
C LEU A 105 16.26 0.47 6.63
N SER A 106 17.26 -0.42 6.59
CA SER A 106 18.24 -0.56 7.68
C SER A 106 18.99 0.74 7.92
N ALA A 107 19.47 1.39 6.85
CA ALA A 107 20.16 2.67 6.95
C ALA A 107 19.27 3.75 7.58
N TRP A 108 17.99 3.81 7.21
CA TRP A 108 17.02 4.74 7.80
C TRP A 108 16.78 4.42 9.28
N LEU A 109 16.53 3.16 9.64
CA LEU A 109 16.31 2.77 11.03
C LEU A 109 17.52 3.09 11.93
N GLU A 110 18.74 2.95 11.42
CA GLU A 110 19.97 3.23 12.15
C GLU A 110 20.29 4.73 12.24
N ASN A 111 20.05 5.50 11.17
CA ASN A 111 20.56 6.87 11.03
C ASN A 111 19.47 7.94 10.95
N SER A 112 18.20 7.56 11.11
CA SER A 112 17.04 8.41 10.77
C SER A 112 17.04 8.81 9.28
N LEU A 113 16.08 9.64 8.87
CA LEU A 113 15.98 10.10 7.47
C LEU A 113 17.05 11.17 7.20
N THR A 114 18.21 10.76 6.70
CA THR A 114 19.28 11.68 6.27
C THR A 114 19.00 12.23 4.87
N ASP A 115 19.67 13.32 4.46
CA ASP A 115 19.53 13.90 3.13
C ASP A 115 19.89 12.90 2.01
N GLU A 116 20.90 12.05 2.24
CA GLU A 116 21.32 11.01 1.30
C GLU A 116 20.23 9.94 1.11
N ILE A 117 19.63 9.49 2.23
CA ILE A 117 18.52 8.54 2.19
C ILE A 117 17.30 9.18 1.53
N ALA A 118 16.99 10.43 1.86
CA ALA A 118 15.89 11.17 1.26
C ALA A 118 16.08 11.34 -0.25
N GLN A 119 17.30 11.64 -0.71
CA GLN A 119 17.61 11.77 -2.14
C GLN A 119 17.51 10.43 -2.87
N SER A 120 17.97 9.34 -2.24
CA SER A 120 17.82 7.98 -2.78
C SER A 120 16.34 7.60 -2.91
N VAL A 121 15.54 7.78 -1.85
CA VAL A 121 14.08 7.55 -1.85
C VAL A 121 13.39 8.40 -2.91
N SER A 122 13.76 9.69 -3.02
CA SER A 122 13.21 10.59 -4.03
C SER A 122 13.50 10.12 -5.45
N GLY A 123 14.70 9.58 -5.70
CA GLY A 123 15.06 9.01 -7.01
C GLY A 123 14.15 7.86 -7.41
N PHE A 124 13.85 6.95 -6.47
CA PHE A 124 12.92 5.84 -6.67
C PHE A 124 11.47 6.32 -6.88
N ILE A 125 10.98 7.24 -6.04
CA ILE A 125 9.57 7.66 -6.05
C ILE A 125 9.25 8.59 -7.22
N LEU A 126 10.11 9.56 -7.51
CA LEU A 126 9.85 10.61 -8.50
C LEU A 126 10.45 10.29 -9.88
N GLY A 127 11.20 9.20 -10.01
CA GLY A 127 11.82 8.81 -11.27
C GLY A 127 13.00 9.71 -11.66
N GLY A 128 13.94 9.92 -10.74
CA GLY A 128 15.19 10.63 -11.04
C GLY A 128 16.06 9.83 -12.01
N ARG A 129 16.68 10.50 -13.01
CA ARG A 129 17.68 9.89 -13.89
C ARG A 129 18.83 9.34 -13.05
N SER A 130 18.88 8.03 -12.83
CA SER A 130 20.11 7.39 -12.41
C SER A 130 21.11 7.52 -13.57
N GLN A 131 22.21 8.22 -13.33
CA GLN A 131 23.41 8.03 -14.14
C GLN A 131 23.87 6.60 -13.84
N GLY A 132 23.48 5.65 -14.68
CA GLY A 132 24.06 4.30 -14.65
C GLY A 132 25.57 4.37 -14.89
N PRO A 133 26.34 3.35 -14.48
CA PRO A 133 27.78 3.36 -14.68
C PRO A 133 28.08 3.48 -16.18
N SER A 134 28.86 4.52 -16.53
CA SER A 134 29.37 4.73 -17.88
C SER A 134 30.14 3.49 -18.30
N ALA A 135 29.57 2.72 -19.22
CA ALA A 135 30.29 1.65 -19.90
C ALA A 135 31.34 2.30 -20.82
N THR A 136 32.54 2.53 -20.29
CA THR A 136 33.73 2.72 -21.12
C THR A 136 34.01 1.39 -21.80
N VAL A 137 33.64 1.30 -23.07
CA VAL A 137 34.13 0.28 -23.99
C VAL A 137 35.53 0.71 -24.41
N SER A 138 36.52 -0.04 -23.95
CA SER A 138 37.88 -0.08 -24.51
C SER A 138 37.92 -1.03 -25.71
#